data_AF-A0A2E4XT88-F1
#
_entry.id   AF-A0A2E4XT88-F1
#
_cell.length_a   1.000
_cell.length_b   1.000
_cell.length_c   1.000
_cell.angle_alpha   90.00
_cell.angle_beta   90.00
_cell.angle_gamma   90.00
#
_symmetry.space_group_name_H-M   'P 1'
#
loop_
_entity.id
_entity.type
_entity.pdbx_description
1 polymer ?
#
loop_
_entity_poly.entity_id
_entity_poly.type
_entity_poly.pdbx_seq_one_letter_code
_entity_poly.pdbx_strand_id
1 'polypeptide(L)'
;MPEMNGLELLKRVRMGTVANLPHDVVFVILTGFLELNRSVPAVRLGADGLISKPLTPAVAEQKLSQLFGTDAARDVRSAEYYADKAIDDGGALDPEIIEDNGNEERELPTDLVTPGVVLSRDLNYPNGELLLPKGARIDRALLNRLQEVAELSGGVHRLWVWI
;
A
#
# COMPACT_ATOMS: atom_id res chain seq x y z
N MET A 1 -20.37 1.86 -7.80
CA MET A 1 -21.29 2.10 -6.67
C MET A 1 -21.76 3.53 -6.79
N PRO A 2 -23.07 3.82 -6.93
CA PRO A 2 -23.55 5.14 -7.32
C PRO A 2 -23.49 6.20 -6.20
N GLU A 3 -23.56 5.78 -4.93
CA GLU A 3 -23.66 6.70 -3.78
C GLU A 3 -22.42 6.74 -2.88
N MET A 4 -21.53 5.74 -2.98
CA MET A 4 -20.34 5.62 -2.15
C MET A 4 -19.19 4.98 -2.94
N ASN A 5 -18.00 5.57 -2.84
CA ASN A 5 -16.77 5.04 -3.43
C ASN A 5 -16.25 3.84 -2.61
N GLY A 6 -15.60 2.87 -3.25
CA GLY A 6 -14.90 1.77 -2.56
C GLY A 6 -13.87 2.23 -1.53
N LEU A 7 -13.20 3.37 -1.74
CA LEU A 7 -12.28 3.97 -0.76
C LEU A 7 -13.00 4.49 0.49
N GLU A 8 -14.19 5.08 0.33
CA GLU A 8 -15.02 5.54 1.45
C GLU A 8 -15.53 4.36 2.27
N LEU A 9 -15.93 3.28 1.60
CA LEU A 9 -16.31 2.04 2.25
C LEU A 9 -15.11 1.45 3.02
N LEU A 10 -13.94 1.33 2.39
CA LEU A 10 -12.72 0.84 3.05
C LEU A 10 -12.40 1.66 4.30
N LYS A 11 -12.40 3.00 4.20
CA LYS A 11 -12.17 3.88 5.34
C LYS A 11 -13.16 3.60 6.47
N ARG A 12 -14.45 3.47 6.18
CA ARG A 12 -15.49 3.16 7.17
C ARG A 12 -15.31 1.80 7.83
N VAL A 13 -14.93 0.77 7.07
CA VAL A 13 -14.62 -0.56 7.60
C VAL A 13 -13.47 -0.47 8.58
N ARG A 14 -12.37 0.18 8.19
CA ARG A 14 -11.16 0.29 9.02
C ARG A 14 -11.35 1.14 10.27
N MET A 15 -12.28 2.11 10.23
CA MET A 15 -12.74 2.87 11.41
C MET A 15 -13.70 2.08 12.32
N GLY A 16 -14.11 0.85 11.95
CA GLY A 16 -15.07 0.06 12.71
C GLY A 16 -16.50 0.64 12.71
N THR A 17 -16.85 1.48 11.73
CA THR A 17 -18.16 2.16 11.67
C THR A 17 -19.22 1.37 10.90
N VAL A 18 -18.84 0.26 10.28
CA VAL A 18 -19.76 -0.63 9.56
C VAL A 18 -20.27 -1.69 10.52
N ALA A 19 -21.59 -1.70 10.76
CA ALA A 19 -22.21 -2.64 11.68
C ALA A 19 -21.94 -4.11 11.28
N ASN A 20 -21.61 -4.94 12.27
CA ASN A 20 -21.35 -6.38 12.13
C ASN A 20 -20.20 -6.77 11.19
N LEU A 21 -19.30 -5.83 10.88
CA LEU A 21 -18.13 -6.11 10.07
C LEU A 21 -16.86 -5.80 10.89
N PRO A 22 -15.99 -6.81 11.16
CA PRO A 22 -14.72 -6.58 11.81
C PRO A 22 -13.86 -5.60 11.01
N HIS A 23 -13.22 -4.66 11.70
CA HIS A 23 -12.41 -3.62 11.05
C HIS A 23 -11.12 -4.16 10.42
N ASP A 24 -10.72 -5.38 10.77
CA ASP A 24 -9.56 -6.12 10.28
C ASP A 24 -9.91 -7.16 9.19
N VAL A 25 -11.14 -7.13 8.68
CA VAL A 25 -11.55 -7.99 7.56
C VAL A 25 -10.69 -7.75 6.32
N VAL A 26 -10.43 -8.81 5.57
CA VAL A 26 -9.74 -8.72 4.28
C VAL A 26 -10.55 -7.85 3.32
N PHE A 27 -9.94 -6.77 2.82
CA PHE A 27 -10.56 -5.82 1.93
C PHE A 27 -9.73 -5.66 0.66
N VAL A 28 -10.29 -6.10 -0.46
CA VAL A 28 -9.62 -6.06 -1.77
C VAL A 28 -10.32 -5.06 -2.67
N ILE A 29 -9.55 -4.18 -3.31
CA ILE A 29 -10.08 -3.18 -4.24
C ILE A 29 -9.94 -3.67 -5.67
N LEU A 30 -11.07 -3.65 -6.40
CA LEU A 30 -11.09 -3.91 -7.84
C LEU A 30 -10.99 -2.59 -8.60
N THR A 31 -9.85 -2.30 -9.21
CA THR A 31 -9.57 -1.03 -9.90
C THR A 31 -9.61 -1.18 -11.42
N GLY A 32 -9.98 -0.12 -12.14
CA GLY A 32 -9.85 -0.07 -13.61
C GLY A 32 -8.41 0.30 -14.01
N PHE A 33 -7.96 -0.14 -15.19
CA PHE A 33 -6.61 0.15 -15.69
C PHE A 33 -6.26 1.66 -15.74
N LEU A 34 -7.25 2.54 -15.91
CA LEU A 34 -7.07 4.00 -15.94
C LEU A 34 -7.11 4.67 -14.56
N GLU A 35 -7.40 3.93 -13.49
CA GLU A 35 -7.50 4.45 -12.11
C GLU A 35 -6.29 4.03 -11.25
N LEU A 36 -5.14 3.77 -11.87
CA LEU A 36 -3.92 3.37 -11.17
C LEU A 36 -3.47 4.37 -10.10
N ASN A 37 -3.75 5.66 -10.29
CA ASN A 37 -3.48 6.70 -9.29
C ASN A 37 -4.25 6.46 -7.98
N ARG A 38 -5.33 5.68 -8.01
CA ARG A 38 -6.12 5.32 -6.82
C ARG A 38 -5.59 4.10 -6.06
N SER A 39 -4.53 3.45 -6.55
CA SER A 39 -3.89 2.31 -5.87
C SER A 39 -3.28 2.71 -4.54
N VAL A 40 -2.64 3.89 -4.45
CA VAL A 40 -1.99 4.28 -3.20
C VAL A 40 -2.95 4.76 -2.13
N PRO A 41 -3.98 5.59 -2.42
CA PRO A 41 -5.02 5.88 -1.44
C PRO A 41 -5.68 4.60 -0.89
N ALA A 42 -5.91 3.59 -1.73
CA ALA A 42 -6.39 2.28 -1.30
C ALA A 42 -5.42 1.60 -0.31
N VAL A 43 -4.14 1.53 -0.66
CA VAL A 43 -3.09 0.95 0.17
C VAL A 43 -2.93 1.70 1.51
N ARG A 44 -2.93 3.04 1.48
CA ARG A 44 -2.81 3.91 2.66
C ARG A 44 -3.99 3.77 3.62
N LEU A 45 -5.19 3.59 3.07
CA LEU A 45 -6.39 3.25 3.82
C LEU A 45 -6.42 1.79 4.27
N GLY A 46 -5.36 1.01 4.01
CA GLY A 46 -5.19 -0.34 4.51
C GLY A 46 -5.94 -1.40 3.71
N ALA A 47 -6.09 -1.23 2.39
CA ALA A 47 -6.48 -2.34 1.53
C ALA A 47 -5.47 -3.49 1.65
N ASP A 48 -5.97 -4.72 1.70
CA ASP A 48 -5.14 -5.92 1.77
C ASP A 48 -4.65 -6.36 0.39
N GLY A 49 -5.33 -5.90 -0.67
CA GLY A 49 -4.87 -6.13 -2.02
C GLY A 49 -5.63 -5.33 -3.07
N LEU A 50 -5.04 -5.30 -4.26
CA LEU A 50 -5.57 -4.61 -5.42
C LEU A 50 -5.62 -5.55 -6.62
N ILE A 51 -6.72 -5.51 -7.36
CA ILE A 51 -6.93 -6.32 -8.56
C ILE A 51 -7.41 -5.42 -9.71
N SER A 52 -6.67 -5.41 -10.81
CA SER A 52 -7.05 -4.69 -12.02
C SER A 52 -8.18 -5.39 -12.78
N LYS A 53 -9.10 -4.61 -13.33
CA LYS A 53 -10.12 -5.06 -14.29
C LYS A 53 -9.61 -4.92 -15.74
N PRO A 54 -10.02 -5.81 -16.66
CA PRO A 54 -10.89 -6.97 -16.44
C PRO A 54 -10.16 -8.10 -15.68
N LEU A 55 -10.91 -8.81 -14.83
CA LEU A 55 -10.40 -9.92 -14.02
C LEU A 55 -10.93 -11.24 -14.59
N THR A 56 -10.04 -12.20 -14.84
CA THR A 56 -10.44 -13.57 -15.15
C THR A 56 -10.59 -14.38 -13.85
N PRO A 57 -11.44 -15.44 -13.82
CA PRO A 57 -11.57 -16.30 -12.64
C PRO A 57 -10.23 -16.86 -12.15
N ALA A 58 -9.35 -17.30 -13.05
CA ALA A 58 -8.04 -17.84 -12.69
C ALA A 58 -7.13 -16.81 -11.99
N VAL A 59 -7.12 -15.56 -12.47
CA VAL A 59 -6.34 -14.48 -11.84
C VAL A 59 -6.96 -14.09 -10.49
N ALA A 60 -8.29 -14.15 -10.36
CA ALA A 60 -8.97 -13.90 -9.09
C ALA A 60 -8.59 -14.95 -8.04
N GLU A 61 -8.66 -16.23 -8.41
CA GLU A 61 -8.31 -17.35 -7.54
C GLU A 61 -6.84 -17.28 -7.11
N GLN A 62 -5.93 -16.97 -8.03
CA GLN A 62 -4.52 -16.82 -7.72
C GLN A 62 -4.27 -15.70 -6.69
N LYS A 63 -4.82 -14.51 -6.92
CA LYS A 63 -4.64 -13.37 -6.00
C LYS A 63 -5.30 -13.61 -4.65
N LEU A 64 -6.51 -14.16 -4.60
CA LEU A 64 -7.17 -14.50 -3.34
C LEU A 64 -6.39 -15.56 -2.56
N SER A 65 -5.85 -16.58 -3.25
CA SER A 65 -5.02 -17.61 -2.60
C SER A 65 -3.75 -17.04 -1.98
N GLN A 66 -3.12 -16.05 -2.63
CA GLN A 66 -1.98 -15.33 -2.06
C GLN A 66 -2.38 -14.55 -0.80
N LEU A 67 -3.50 -13.81 -0.85
CA LEU A 67 -3.98 -13.01 0.27
C LEU A 67 -4.38 -13.84 1.49
N PHE A 68 -5.07 -14.96 1.29
CA PHE A 68 -5.51 -15.84 2.38
C PHE A 68 -4.45 -16.85 2.83
N GLY A 69 -3.48 -17.18 1.97
CA GLY A 69 -2.38 -18.10 2.30
C GLY A 69 -1.26 -17.47 3.11
N THR A 70 -1.26 -16.15 3.26
CA THR A 70 -0.24 -15.43 4.04
C THR A 70 -0.72 -15.31 5.49
N ASP A 71 -0.12 -16.07 6.41
CA ASP A 71 -0.35 -15.95 7.87
C ASP A 71 0.33 -14.71 8.47
N ALA A 72 0.66 -13.72 7.63
CA ALA A 72 1.23 -12.47 8.06
C ALA A 72 0.15 -11.70 8.83
N ALA A 73 0.47 -11.31 10.06
CA ALA A 73 -0.34 -10.39 10.83
C ALA A 73 -0.68 -9.18 9.95
N ARG A 74 -1.98 -8.95 9.72
CA ARG A 74 -2.43 -7.82 8.91
C ARG A 74 -2.06 -6.54 9.65
N ASP A 75 -1.36 -5.64 8.96
CA ASP A 75 -1.00 -4.32 9.48
C ASP A 75 -2.23 -3.38 9.43
N VAL A 76 -3.25 -3.71 10.25
CA VAL A 76 -4.44 -2.89 10.45
C VAL A 76 -4.16 -1.93 11.60
N ARG A 77 -4.19 -0.64 11.29
CA ARG A 77 -3.92 0.44 12.26
C ARG A 77 -5.15 0.73 13.12
N SER A 78 -5.00 1.60 14.11
CA SER A 78 -6.10 2.08 14.97
C SER A 78 -7.19 2.81 14.17
N ALA A 79 -8.43 2.82 14.66
CA ALA A 79 -9.53 3.54 14.01
C ALA A 79 -9.25 5.05 13.89
N GLU A 80 -8.58 5.63 14.88
CA GLU A 80 -8.20 7.06 14.92
C GLU A 80 -7.23 7.42 13.77
N TYR A 81 -6.25 6.55 13.51
CA TYR A 81 -5.34 6.70 12.37
C TYR A 81 -6.13 6.83 11.07
N TYR A 82 -7.11 5.94 10.85
CA TYR A 82 -7.90 5.98 9.62
C TYR A 82 -8.85 7.17 9.57
N ALA A 83 -9.42 7.60 10.70
CA ALA A 83 -10.33 8.75 10.75
C ALA A 83 -9.66 10.03 10.21
N ASP A 84 -8.38 10.24 10.54
CA ASP A 84 -7.56 11.39 10.14
C ASP A 84 -7.17 11.38 8.65
N LYS A 85 -7.17 10.22 7.98
CA LYS A 85 -6.75 10.14 6.57
C LYS A 85 -7.77 10.73 5.62
N ALA A 86 -7.36 11.69 4.81
CA ALA A 86 -8.14 12.15 3.67
C ALA A 86 -8.26 11.05 2.60
N ILE A 87 -9.40 11.06 1.90
CA ILE A 87 -9.60 10.28 0.68
C ILE A 87 -9.28 11.24 -0.46
N ASP A 88 -8.02 11.24 -0.90
CA ASP A 88 -7.52 12.03 -2.03
C ASP A 88 -6.99 11.09 -3.12
N ASP A 89 -6.82 11.61 -4.33
CA ASP A 89 -6.34 10.85 -5.49
C ASP A 89 -4.80 10.71 -5.53
N GLY A 90 -4.09 11.18 -4.49
CA GLY A 90 -2.63 11.16 -4.40
C GLY A 90 -2.12 11.46 -2.99
N GLY A 91 -1.02 10.82 -2.59
CA GLY A 91 -0.32 11.16 -1.35
C GLY A 91 0.69 10.11 -0.91
N ALA A 92 1.41 10.44 0.16
CA ALA A 92 2.45 9.61 0.73
C ALA A 92 1.84 8.46 1.54
N LEU A 93 2.54 7.33 1.58
CA LEU A 93 2.34 6.32 2.60
C LEU A 93 2.84 6.86 3.94
N ASP A 94 2.38 6.25 5.04
CA ASP A 94 2.72 6.68 6.41
C ASP A 94 3.72 5.69 7.05
N PRO A 95 5.00 5.72 6.65
CA PRO A 95 6.02 4.88 7.24
C PRO A 95 6.41 5.38 8.63
N GLU A 96 7.05 4.50 9.39
CA GLU A 96 7.82 4.92 10.54
C GLU A 96 9.09 5.65 10.07
N ILE A 97 9.31 6.88 10.53
CA ILE A 97 10.50 7.67 10.20
C ILE A 97 11.56 7.44 11.27
N ILE A 98 12.77 7.08 10.84
CA ILE A 98 13.91 6.82 11.70
C ILE A 98 15.11 7.60 11.19
N GLU A 99 15.83 8.24 12.11
CA GLU A 99 17.12 8.86 11.84
C GLU A 99 18.22 7.80 11.76
N ASP A 100 18.26 7.07 10.65
CA ASP A 100 19.35 6.17 10.29
C ASP A 100 19.99 6.68 9.00
N ASN A 101 21.29 6.95 9.05
CA ASN A 101 22.05 7.44 7.90
C ASN A 101 23.01 6.39 7.33
N GLY A 102 22.93 5.12 7.77
CA GLY A 102 23.77 4.03 7.29
C GLY A 102 25.25 4.35 7.23
N ASN A 103 26.00 3.55 6.49
CA ASN A 103 27.36 3.90 6.07
C ASN A 103 27.46 4.12 4.55
N GLU A 104 26.60 3.44 3.78
CA GLU A 104 26.62 3.48 2.32
C GLU A 104 25.19 3.58 1.75
N GLU A 105 25.00 4.42 0.72
CA GLU A 105 23.74 4.45 -0.05
C GLU A 105 23.80 3.44 -1.18
N ARG A 106 22.75 2.63 -1.34
CA ARG A 106 22.60 1.73 -2.48
C ARG A 106 21.22 1.84 -3.11
N GLU A 107 21.19 1.81 -4.44
CA GLU A 107 19.94 1.66 -5.18
C GLU A 107 19.61 0.17 -5.34
N LEU A 108 18.44 -0.24 -4.85
CA LEU A 108 17.93 -1.60 -4.97
C LEU A 108 16.50 -1.61 -5.53
N PRO A 109 16.15 -2.56 -6.40
CA PRO A 109 14.75 -2.80 -6.75
C PRO A 109 13.97 -3.38 -5.55
N THR A 110 12.66 -3.14 -5.50
CA THR A 110 11.77 -3.55 -4.39
C THR A 110 11.75 -5.05 -4.08
N ASP A 111 12.14 -5.91 -5.01
CA ASP A 111 12.26 -7.36 -4.81
C ASP A 111 13.56 -7.77 -4.09
N LEU A 112 14.60 -6.93 -4.15
CA LEU A 112 15.90 -7.16 -3.49
C LEU A 112 16.06 -6.40 -2.18
N VAL A 113 15.07 -5.59 -1.80
CA VAL A 113 15.08 -4.85 -0.53
C VAL A 113 14.68 -5.78 0.62
N THR A 114 15.51 -5.84 1.66
CA THR A 114 15.19 -6.57 2.88
C THR A 114 14.36 -5.71 3.84
N PRO A 115 13.36 -6.28 4.53
CA PRO A 115 12.64 -5.56 5.57
C PRO A 115 13.58 -5.06 6.67
N GLY A 116 13.34 -3.83 7.14
CA GLY A 116 14.11 -3.15 8.19
C GLY A 116 15.04 -2.05 7.68
N VAL A 117 15.30 -1.97 6.36
CA VAL A 117 16.15 -0.91 5.80
C VAL A 117 15.45 0.46 5.82
N VAL A 118 16.24 1.52 5.75
CA VAL A 118 15.75 2.92 5.77
C VAL A 118 16.02 3.58 4.43
N LEU A 119 15.04 4.35 3.91
CA LEU A 119 15.21 5.14 2.69
C LEU A 119 16.20 6.27 2.91
N SER A 120 17.21 6.38 2.04
CA SER A 120 18.17 7.47 2.05
C SER A 120 17.69 8.71 1.29
N ARG A 121 16.69 8.56 0.42
CA ARG A 121 16.08 9.63 -0.39
C ARG A 121 14.56 9.48 -0.45
N ASP A 122 13.89 10.59 -0.79
CA ASP A 122 12.46 10.59 -1.09
C ASP A 122 12.18 9.67 -2.29
N LEU A 123 11.19 8.80 -2.14
CA LEU A 123 10.60 8.05 -3.23
C LEU A 123 9.39 8.82 -3.74
N ASN A 124 9.41 9.15 -5.02
CA ASN A 124 8.34 9.88 -5.69
C ASN A 124 7.65 8.99 -6.72
N TYR A 125 6.39 9.30 -6.99
CA TYR A 125 5.67 8.77 -8.13
C TYR A 125 6.28 9.25 -9.47
N PRO A 126 5.95 8.59 -10.59
CA PRO A 126 6.31 9.08 -11.92
C PRO A 126 5.79 10.51 -12.22
N ASN A 127 4.70 10.94 -11.58
CA ASN A 127 4.14 12.29 -11.72
C ASN A 127 4.87 13.35 -10.84
N GLY A 128 5.86 12.93 -10.04
CA GLY A 128 6.65 13.79 -9.16
C GLY A 128 6.09 14.00 -7.75
N GLU A 129 4.92 13.45 -7.42
CA GLU A 129 4.37 13.51 -6.06
C GLU A 129 5.16 12.61 -5.10
N LEU A 130 5.14 12.92 -3.80
CA LEU A 130 5.84 12.14 -2.79
C LEU A 130 5.07 10.85 -2.45
N LEU A 131 5.73 9.71 -2.55
CA LEU A 131 5.20 8.39 -2.14
C LEU A 131 5.73 7.98 -0.77
N LEU A 132 7.03 8.10 -0.54
CA LEU A 132 7.65 7.87 0.77
C LEU A 132 8.74 8.90 1.02
N PRO A 133 8.77 9.57 2.18
CA PRO A 133 9.86 10.46 2.53
C PRO A 133 11.15 9.71 2.84
N LYS A 134 12.28 10.41 2.70
CA LYS A 134 13.57 10.02 3.27
C LYS A 134 13.42 9.71 4.76
N GLY A 135 14.15 8.70 5.24
CA GLY A 135 14.11 8.24 6.62
C GLY A 135 13.00 7.23 6.90
N ALA A 136 12.16 6.90 5.91
CA ALA A 136 11.16 5.85 6.03
C ALA A 136 11.78 4.47 6.24
N ARG A 137 11.44 3.79 7.33
CA ARG A 137 11.74 2.37 7.53
C ARG A 137 10.83 1.50 6.67
N ILE A 138 11.43 0.65 5.85
CA ILE A 138 10.74 -0.30 4.98
C ILE A 138 10.50 -1.60 5.74
N ASP A 139 9.34 -1.75 6.37
CA ASP A 139 8.93 -3.03 6.94
C ASP A 139 8.34 -3.98 5.86
N ARG A 140 7.97 -5.21 6.27
CA ARG A 140 7.38 -6.20 5.36
C ARG A 140 6.05 -5.74 4.76
N ALA A 141 5.20 -5.09 5.57
CA ALA A 141 3.90 -4.65 5.11
C ALA A 141 4.05 -3.54 4.07
N LEU A 142 4.92 -2.58 4.32
CA LEU A 142 5.23 -1.49 3.40
C LEU A 142 5.90 -1.99 2.12
N LEU A 143 6.81 -2.97 2.22
CA LEU A 143 7.42 -3.57 1.04
C LEU A 143 6.40 -4.26 0.14
N ASN A 144 5.49 -5.05 0.72
CA ASN A 144 4.40 -5.70 -0.02
C ASN A 144 3.50 -4.65 -0.71
N ARG A 145 3.13 -3.60 0.03
CA ARG A 145 2.36 -2.47 -0.48
C ARG A 145 3.04 -1.77 -1.67
N LEU A 146 4.35 -1.53 -1.59
CA LEU A 146 5.13 -0.95 -2.69
C LEU A 146 5.18 -1.86 -3.92
N GLN A 147 5.32 -3.18 -3.71
CA GLN A 147 5.33 -4.16 -4.80
C GLN A 147 3.97 -4.20 -5.51
N GLU A 148 2.85 -4.16 -4.78
CA GLU A 148 1.51 -4.11 -5.39
C GLU A 148 1.31 -2.87 -6.27
N VAL A 149 1.75 -1.70 -5.80
CA VAL A 149 1.68 -0.45 -6.56
C VAL A 149 2.57 -0.51 -7.81
N ALA A 150 3.75 -1.13 -7.69
CA ALA A 150 4.68 -1.34 -8.81
C ALA A 150 4.08 -2.26 -9.89
N GLU A 151 3.50 -3.41 -9.49
CA GLU A 151 2.86 -4.36 -10.39
C GLU A 151 1.75 -3.71 -11.22
N LEU A 152 0.93 -2.90 -10.56
CA LEU A 152 -0.20 -2.22 -11.20
C LEU A 152 0.24 -1.11 -12.14
N SER A 153 1.29 -0.36 -11.77
CA SER A 153 1.86 0.68 -12.63
C SER A 153 2.75 0.13 -13.77
N GLY A 154 2.95 -1.19 -13.82
CA GLY A 154 3.75 -1.87 -14.85
C GLY A 154 5.26 -1.61 -14.71
N GLY A 155 5.72 -1.27 -13.50
CA GLY A 155 7.10 -0.90 -13.23
C GLY A 155 7.72 -1.64 -12.05
N VAL A 156 9.01 -1.40 -11.81
CA VAL A 156 9.71 -1.80 -10.59
C VAL A 156 10.20 -0.51 -9.93
N HIS A 157 9.75 -0.24 -8.71
CA HIS A 157 10.26 0.89 -7.95
C HIS A 157 11.71 0.60 -7.53
N ARG A 158 12.60 1.54 -7.82
CA ARG A 158 13.97 1.54 -7.31
C ARG A 158 14.03 2.40 -6.06
N LEU A 159 14.58 1.84 -5.00
CA LEU A 159 14.67 2.44 -3.68
C LEU A 159 16.14 2.76 -3.41
N TRP A 160 16.41 4.00 -3.02
CA TRP A 160 17.70 4.38 -2.45
C TRP A 160 17.64 4.11 -0.95
N VAL A 161 18.45 3.17 -0.47
CA VAL A 161 18.45 2.70 0.91
C VAL A 161 19.83 2.85 1.54
N TRP A 162 19.82 3.01 2.86
CA TRP A 162 21.01 2.89 3.69
C TRP A 162 21.34 1.42 3.96
N ILE A 163 22.63 1.08 3.89
CA ILE A 163 23.22 -0.23 4.28
C ILE A 163 24.25 -0.02 5.38
#